data_AF-A0A2A8D4R0-F1
#
_entry.id   AF-A0A2A8D4R0-F1
#
_cell.length_a   1.000
_cell.length_b   1.000
_cell.length_c   1.000
_cell.angle_alpha   90.00
_cell.angle_beta   90.00
_cell.angle_gamma   90.00
#
_symmetry.space_group_name_H-M   'P 1'
#
loop_
_entity.id
_entity.type
_entity.pdbx_description
1 polymer ?
#
loop_
_entity_poly.entity_id
_entity_poly.type
_entity_poly.pdbx_seq_one_letter_code
_entity_poly.pdbx_strand_id
1 'polypeptide(L)'
;MYPPGYRSDITFMGLFPTAIPKGEPVIGVAAVGSAEHTFTNIPPGTYYLLACEVRFGAHPLKALSQNYRAKADFPITFEAATTPDPVHLTMRMPLPEDPPITMNFPALLARYLPSPRKSQ
;
A
#
# COMPACT_ATOMS: atom_id res chain seq x y z
N MET A 1 12.62 0.33 -1.86
CA MET A 1 13.95 0.36 -1.20
C MET A 1 13.80 0.90 0.21
N TYR A 2 14.11 0.08 1.21
CA TYR A 2 14.19 0.50 2.61
C TYR A 2 15.59 1.06 2.91
N PRO A 3 15.77 1.79 4.03
CA PRO A 3 17.09 2.22 4.47
C PRO A 3 18.06 1.03 4.62
N PRO A 4 19.37 1.24 4.40
CA PRO A 4 20.37 0.18 4.52
C PRO A 4 20.31 -0.52 5.89
N GLY A 5 20.35 -1.85 5.89
CA GLY A 5 20.28 -2.67 7.11
C GLY A 5 18.88 -2.84 7.72
N TYR A 6 17.86 -2.16 7.20
CA TYR A 6 16.48 -2.34 7.64
C TYR A 6 15.85 -3.58 7.00
N ARG A 7 15.14 -4.38 7.80
CA ARG A 7 14.35 -5.52 7.35
C ARG A 7 12.88 -5.25 7.65
N SER A 8 12.07 -5.17 6.62
CA SER A 8 10.62 -5.08 6.76
C SER A 8 10.01 -6.45 6.98
N ASP A 9 8.88 -6.49 7.68
CA ASP A 9 8.09 -7.70 7.87
C ASP A 9 7.21 -7.96 6.64
N ILE A 10 6.24 -7.07 6.41
CA ILE A 10 5.35 -7.11 5.26
C ILE A 10 5.38 -5.75 4.56
N THR A 11 5.64 -5.77 3.24
CA THR A 11 5.49 -4.61 2.38
C THR A 11 4.23 -4.77 1.54
N PHE A 12 3.24 -3.91 1.78
CA PHE A 12 2.08 -3.79 0.91
C PHE A 12 2.42 -2.84 -0.23
N MET A 13 2.11 -3.26 -1.46
CA MET A 13 2.24 -2.43 -2.67
C MET A 13 0.94 -2.50 -3.44
N GLY A 14 0.50 -1.38 -4.02
CA GLY A 14 -0.74 -1.36 -4.78
C GLY A 14 -0.85 -0.22 -5.80
N LEU A 15 -1.62 -0.51 -6.85
CA LEU A 15 -2.01 0.44 -7.90
C LEU A 15 -3.40 0.99 -7.58
N PHE A 16 -3.49 2.29 -7.34
CA PHE A 16 -4.72 2.98 -6.97
C PHE A 16 -5.22 3.90 -8.09
N PRO A 17 -6.53 4.11 -8.24
CA PRO A 17 -7.08 5.03 -9.25
C PRO A 17 -6.87 6.51 -8.87
N THR A 18 -6.52 6.81 -7.62
CA THR A 18 -6.31 8.17 -7.10
C THR A 18 -5.05 8.26 -6.26
N ALA A 19 -4.39 9.43 -6.28
CA ALA A 19 -3.14 9.67 -5.52
C ALA A 19 -3.31 9.52 -4.00
N ILE A 20 -4.50 9.84 -3.50
CA ILE A 20 -4.91 9.59 -2.12
C ILE A 20 -5.82 8.36 -2.14
N PRO A 21 -5.43 7.24 -1.51
CA PRO A 21 -6.24 6.03 -1.46
C PRO A 21 -7.60 6.27 -0.78
N LYS A 22 -8.67 5.86 -1.45
CA LYS A 22 -10.05 5.89 -0.90
C LYS A 22 -10.59 4.50 -0.56
N GLY A 23 -9.81 3.45 -0.77
CA GLY A 23 -10.25 2.06 -0.67
C GLY A 23 -9.11 1.10 -0.97
N GLU A 24 -9.46 -0.08 -1.49
CA GLU A 24 -8.49 -1.09 -1.93
C GLU A 24 -7.81 -0.67 -3.25
N PRO A 25 -6.56 -1.13 -3.49
CA PRO A 25 -5.96 -0.97 -4.80
C PRO A 25 -6.69 -1.82 -5.84
N VAL A 26 -6.61 -1.41 -7.11
CA VAL A 26 -7.12 -2.22 -8.23
C VAL A 26 -6.35 -3.53 -8.34
N ILE A 27 -5.02 -3.45 -8.17
CA ILE A 27 -4.13 -4.60 -8.00
C ILE A 27 -3.19 -4.29 -6.85
N GLY A 28 -3.05 -5.24 -5.93
CA GLY A 28 -2.13 -5.10 -4.81
C GLY A 28 -1.54 -6.44 -4.36
N VAL A 29 -0.45 -6.34 -3.61
CA VAL A 29 0.30 -7.48 -3.07
C VAL A 29 0.73 -7.19 -1.64
N ALA A 30 0.83 -8.25 -0.84
CA ALA A 30 1.54 -8.26 0.43
C ALA A 30 2.83 -9.08 0.26
N ALA A 31 3.98 -8.41 0.12
CA ALA A 31 5.27 -9.06 -0.02
C ALA A 31 5.91 -9.27 1.37
N VAL A 32 6.14 -10.53 1.74
CA VAL A 32 6.79 -10.90 3.00
C VAL A 32 8.28 -11.13 2.75
N GLY A 33 9.14 -10.42 3.47
CA GLY A 33 10.59 -10.56 3.34
C GLY A 33 11.19 -10.15 1.98
N SER A 34 10.40 -9.57 1.07
CA SER A 34 10.82 -9.00 -0.21
C SER A 34 10.35 -7.56 -0.33
N ALA A 35 11.15 -6.73 -0.99
CA ALA A 35 10.81 -5.35 -1.34
C ALA A 35 10.57 -5.17 -2.85
N GLU A 36 10.50 -6.27 -3.61
CA GLU A 36 10.32 -6.30 -5.05
C GLU A 36 9.11 -7.17 -5.42
N HIS A 37 8.36 -6.71 -6.43
CA HIS A 37 7.23 -7.44 -6.98
C HIS A 37 6.94 -6.99 -8.42
N THR A 38 6.51 -7.94 -9.25
CA THR A 38 6.01 -7.68 -10.61
C THR A 38 4.51 -7.89 -10.65
N PHE A 39 3.77 -6.81 -10.85
CA PHE A 39 2.33 -6.88 -11.12
C PHE A 39 2.08 -7.38 -12.55
N THR A 40 1.10 -8.27 -12.72
CA THR A 40 0.69 -8.81 -14.03
C THR A 40 -0.82 -8.62 -14.23
N ASN A 41 -1.27 -8.73 -15.49
CA ASN A 41 -2.69 -8.60 -15.86
C ASN A 41 -3.33 -7.29 -15.40
N ILE A 42 -2.60 -6.18 -15.50
CA ILE A 42 -3.07 -4.85 -15.11
C ILE A 42 -4.04 -4.33 -16.17
N PRO A 43 -5.29 -3.98 -15.81
CA PRO A 43 -6.21 -3.39 -16.77
C PRO A 43 -5.67 -2.06 -17.31
N PRO A 44 -5.92 -1.72 -18.59
CA PRO A 44 -5.51 -0.43 -19.15
C PRO A 44 -6.01 0.74 -18.30
N GLY A 45 -5.16 1.73 -18.08
CA GLY A 45 -5.51 2.90 -17.28
C GLY A 45 -4.30 3.57 -16.61
N THR A 46 -4.58 4.67 -15.91
CA THR A 46 -3.59 5.43 -15.16
C THR A 46 -3.76 5.18 -13.66
N TYR A 47 -2.67 4.80 -13.00
CA TYR A 47 -2.68 4.40 -11.60
C TYR A 47 -1.59 5.09 -10.81
N TYR A 48 -1.83 5.23 -9.51
CA TYR A 48 -0.87 5.72 -8.54
C TYR A 48 -0.29 4.53 -7.78
N LEU A 49 1.02 4.33 -7.90
CA LEU A 49 1.74 3.29 -7.17
C LEU A 49 2.09 3.78 -5.76
N LEU A 50 1.57 3.06 -4.76
CA LEU A 50 1.83 3.33 -3.35
C LEU A 50 2.36 2.06 -2.67
N ALA A 51 3.19 2.26 -1.65
CA ALA A 51 3.66 1.18 -0.79
C ALA A 51 3.67 1.60 0.68
N CYS A 52 3.42 0.65 1.57
CA CYS A 52 3.56 0.83 3.00
C CYS A 52 3.93 -0.47 3.71
N GLU A 53 4.62 -0.32 4.82
CA GLU A 53 4.99 -1.43 5.69
C GLU A 53 3.89 -1.71 6.72
N VAL A 54 3.73 -2.98 7.07
CA VAL A 54 3.10 -3.42 8.31
C VAL A 54 4.09 -4.25 9.10
N ARG A 55 4.33 -3.85 10.34
CA ARG A 55 5.21 -4.55 11.29
C ARG A 55 4.41 -5.51 12.16
N PHE A 56 4.92 -6.72 12.35
CA PHE A 56 4.32 -7.70 13.25
C PHE A 56 4.40 -7.22 14.70
N GLY A 57 3.34 -7.47 15.46
CA GLY A 57 3.26 -7.10 16.88
C GLY A 57 3.21 -5.59 17.16
N ALA A 58 3.19 -4.73 16.13
CA ALA A 58 3.01 -3.31 16.33
C ALA A 58 1.60 -3.01 16.85
N HIS A 59 1.51 -2.12 17.86
CA HIS A 59 0.23 -1.61 18.32
C HIS A 59 -0.54 -1.01 17.12
N PRO A 60 -1.85 -1.28 16.93
CA PRO A 60 -2.59 -0.88 15.73
C PRO A 60 -2.44 0.60 15.37
N LEU A 61 -2.49 1.49 16.37
CA LEU A 61 -2.28 2.93 16.15
C LEU A 61 -0.87 3.26 15.61
N LYS A 62 0.17 2.55 16.09
CA LYS A 62 1.56 2.72 15.63
C LYS A 62 1.78 2.08 14.26
N ALA A 63 1.08 0.98 13.96
CA ALA A 63 1.13 0.37 12.64
C ALA A 63 0.67 1.35 11.53
N LEU A 64 -0.20 2.29 11.87
CA LEU A 64 -0.71 3.31 10.95
C LEU A 64 0.08 4.62 10.97
N SER A 65 0.54 5.05 12.14
CA SER A 65 1.23 6.35 12.31
C SER A 65 2.75 6.27 12.23
N GLN A 66 3.34 5.07 12.31
CA GLN A 66 4.78 4.84 12.38
C GLN A 66 5.15 3.63 11.53
N ASN A 67 4.93 3.75 10.23
CA ASN A 67 5.34 2.77 9.24
C ASN A 67 6.12 3.43 8.10
N TYR A 68 7.04 2.67 7.53
CA TYR A 68 7.66 3.08 6.28
C TYR A 68 6.62 3.13 5.17
N ARG A 69 6.66 4.18 4.36
CA ARG A 69 5.69 4.44 3.29
C ARG A 69 6.37 5.11 2.11
N ALA A 70 5.79 4.92 0.93
CA ALA A 70 6.24 5.56 -0.30
C ALA A 70 5.07 5.72 -1.28
N LYS A 71 5.21 6.70 -2.17
CA LYS A 71 4.36 6.93 -3.33
C LYS A 71 5.27 7.24 -4.51
N ALA A 72 4.97 6.72 -5.69
CA ALA A 72 5.65 7.18 -6.90
C ALA A 72 5.38 8.68 -7.13
N ASP A 73 6.37 9.39 -7.67
CA ASP A 73 6.23 10.83 -7.93
C ASP A 73 5.15 11.11 -8.97
N PHE A 74 5.10 10.26 -10.01
CA PHE A 74 4.16 10.35 -11.12
C PHE A 74 3.26 9.11 -11.20
N PRO A 75 2.02 9.26 -11.70
CA PRO A 75 1.19 8.10 -12.00
C PRO A 75 1.79 7.29 -13.15
N ILE A 76 1.47 6.00 -13.17
CA ILE A 76 1.91 5.03 -14.17
C ILE A 76 0.72 4.73 -15.07
N THR A 77 0.89 4.87 -16.38
CA THR A 77 -0.13 4.53 -17.37
C THR A 77 0.21 3.19 -18.02
N PHE A 78 -0.75 2.25 -17.98
CA PHE A 78 -0.66 0.98 -18.68
C PHE A 78 -1.53 1.04 -19.94
N GLU A 79 -0.91 0.85 -21.09
CA GLU A 79 -1.60 0.67 -22.37
C GLU A 79 -1.51 -0.79 -22.81
N ALA A 80 -2.37 -1.22 -23.74
CA ALA A 80 -2.58 -2.63 -24.07
C ALA A 80 -1.33 -3.37 -24.61
N ALA A 81 -0.23 -2.68 -24.86
CA ALA A 81 1.00 -3.25 -25.44
C ALA A 81 2.31 -2.72 -24.82
N THR A 82 2.26 -1.99 -23.70
CA THR A 82 3.45 -1.37 -23.10
C THR A 82 3.73 -1.92 -21.70
N THR A 83 4.98 -2.31 -21.49
CA THR A 83 5.52 -2.59 -20.14
C THR A 83 6.31 -1.35 -19.73
N PRO A 84 5.87 -0.58 -18.73
CA PRO A 84 6.64 0.56 -18.24
C PRO A 84 7.93 0.09 -17.58
N ASP A 85 8.91 0.99 -17.49
CA ASP A 85 10.15 0.73 -16.76
C ASP A 85 9.88 0.38 -15.28
N PRO A 86 10.76 -0.42 -14.65
CA PRO A 86 10.68 -0.68 -13.22
C PRO A 86 10.64 0.62 -12.40
N VAL A 87 9.67 0.71 -11.50
CA VAL A 87 9.52 1.88 -10.62
C VAL A 87 10.15 1.59 -9.27
N HIS A 88 11.16 2.37 -8.91
CA HIS A 88 11.82 2.27 -7.61
C HIS A 88 11.20 3.24 -6.61
N LEU A 89 10.59 2.69 -5.56
CA LEU A 89 10.09 3.48 -4.44
C LEU A 89 11.13 3.59 -3.34
N THR A 90 11.38 4.79 -2.83
CA THR A 90 12.20 5.01 -1.64
C THR A 90 11.31 5.07 -0.41
N MET A 91 11.40 4.06 0.45
CA MET A 91 10.59 3.97 1.66
C MET A 91 11.13 4.92 2.72
N ARG A 92 10.25 5.74 3.29
CA ARG A 92 10.59 6.68 4.38
C ARG A 92 9.55 6.66 5.50
N MET A 93 9.93 7.20 6.65
CA MET A 93 8.98 7.45 7.73
C MET A 93 7.97 8.54 7.34
N PRO A 94 6.78 8.56 7.96
CA PRO A 94 5.79 9.61 7.77
C PRO A 94 6.36 10.98 8.09
N LEU A 95 5.95 11.95 7.29
CA LEU A 95 6.12 13.36 7.57
C LEU A 95 4.80 13.99 8.01
N PRO A 96 4.82 15.12 8.75
CA PRO A 96 3.59 15.79 9.18
C PRO A 96 2.68 16.25 8.05
N GLU A 97 3.25 16.54 6.87
CA GLU A 97 2.51 16.97 5.68
C GLU A 97 2.02 15.81 4.82
N ASP A 98 2.38 14.57 5.16
CA ASP A 98 1.86 13.42 4.43
C ASP A 98 0.34 13.39 4.56
N PRO A 99 -0.40 13.19 3.45
CA PRO A 99 -1.79 12.81 3.57
C PRO A 99 -1.84 11.52 4.41
N PRO A 100 -2.92 11.29 5.17
CA PRO A 100 -3.09 10.01 5.83
C PRO A 100 -2.97 8.92 4.75
N ILE A 101 -1.86 8.18 4.76
CA ILE A 101 -1.66 7.01 3.90
C ILE A 101 -2.43 5.89 4.59
N THR A 102 -3.75 6.07 4.58
CA THR A 102 -4.70 5.21 5.23
C THR A 102 -4.76 3.94 4.43
N MET A 103 -3.99 2.93 4.86
CA MET A 103 -4.58 1.61 5.00
C MET A 103 -5.91 1.86 5.70
N ASN A 104 -7.04 1.63 5.02
CA ASN A 104 -8.36 2.00 5.52
C ASN A 104 -8.74 1.02 6.65
N PHE A 105 -8.03 1.12 7.77
CA PHE A 105 -8.12 0.22 8.91
C PHE A 105 -9.53 0.21 9.49
N PRO A 106 -10.28 1.33 9.56
CA PRO A 106 -11.70 1.27 9.90
C PRO A 106 -12.52 0.40 8.94
N ALA A 107 -12.32 0.49 7.62
CA ALA A 107 -13.01 -0.36 6.67
C ALA A 107 -12.57 -1.83 6.73
N LEU A 108 -11.27 -2.09 6.94
CA LEU A 108 -10.76 -3.45 7.13
C LEU A 108 -11.31 -4.05 8.43
N LEU A 109 -11.25 -3.32 9.53
CA LEU A 109 -11.80 -3.74 10.82
C LEU A 109 -13.31 -3.99 10.72
N ALA A 110 -14.07 -3.12 10.04
CA ALA A 110 -15.50 -3.34 9.79
C ALA A 110 -15.80 -4.62 8.98
N ARG A 111 -14.86 -5.06 8.13
CA ARG A 111 -14.97 -6.32 7.37
C ARG A 111 -14.63 -7.56 8.20
N TYR A 112 -13.74 -7.43 9.18
CA TYR A 112 -13.27 -8.54 10.01
C TYR A 112 -13.94 -8.62 11.39
N LEU A 113 -14.58 -7.56 11.86
CA LEU A 113 -15.45 -7.61 13.03
C LEU A 113 -16.74 -8.35 12.64
N PRO A 114 -17.14 -9.39 13.38
CA PRO A 114 -18.43 -10.02 13.16
C PRO A 114 -19.52 -8.95 13.29
N SER A 115 -20.39 -8.86 12.28
CA SER A 115 -21.58 -8.02 12.37
C SER A 115 -22.31 -8.38 13.68
N PRO A 116 -22.74 -7.40 14.50
CA PRO A 116 -23.50 -7.72 15.69
C PRO A 116 -24.70 -8.56 15.24
N ARG A 117 -24.75 -9.82 15.69
CA ARG A 117 -25.92 -10.67 15.48
C ARG A 117 -27.09 -9.85 15.97
N LYS A 118 -28.02 -9.50 15.07
CA LYS A 118 -29.29 -8.90 15.48
C LYS A 118 -29.90 -9.90 16.46
N SER A 119 -29.95 -9.53 17.73
CA SER A 119 -30.78 -10.22 18.72
C SER A 119 -32.21 -10.12 18.21
N GLN A 120 -32.73 -11.22 17.68
CA GLN A 120 -34.16 -11.46 17.66
C GLN A 120 -34.58 -11.99 19.03
#